data_AF-A0A0E0M5Z7-F1
#
_entry.id   AF-A0A0E0M5Z7-F1
#
_cell.length_a   1.000
_cell.length_b   1.000
_cell.length_c   1.000
_cell.angle_alpha   90.00
_cell.angle_beta   90.00
_cell.angle_gamma   90.00
#
_symmetry.space_group_name_H-M   'P 1'
#
loop_
_entity.id
_entity.type
_entity.pdbx_description
1 polymer ?
#
loop_
_entity_poly.entity_id
_entity_poly.type
_entity_poly.pdbx_seq_one_letter_code
_entity_poly.pdbx_strand_id
1 'polypeptide(L)'
;MVVGPQTMVPGTEHALRMQATGSNIDFYLSIQVPTVLKDNIHQCLLDAFQLVGNTNPNWNDLFWAMHLGGRTILDNIYRGHAPATTREACVEPPRAE
;
A
#
# COMPACT_ATOMS: atom_id res chain seq x y z
N MET A 1 -0.45 3.92 23.27
CA MET A 1 -1.53 3.90 22.26
C MET A 1 -0.92 4.43 20.97
N VAL A 2 -0.90 3.63 19.90
CA VAL A 2 -0.52 4.10 18.55
C VAL A 2 -1.83 4.42 17.84
N VAL A 3 -1.96 5.66 17.35
CA VAL A 3 -3.08 6.09 16.52
C VAL A 3 -2.53 6.32 15.12
N GLY A 4 -3.05 5.58 14.15
CA GLY A 4 -2.81 5.81 12.73
C GLY A 4 -4.16 6.05 12.05
N PRO A 5 -4.32 7.11 11.25
CA PRO A 5 -5.56 7.32 10.53
C PRO A 5 -5.75 6.22 9.47
N GLN A 6 -6.99 5.81 9.28
CA GLN A 6 -7.41 4.95 8.18
C GLN A 6 -8.27 5.78 7.23
N THR A 7 -8.00 5.68 5.94
CA THR A 7 -8.73 6.45 4.91
C THR A 7 -9.38 5.49 3.93
N MET A 8 -10.70 5.61 3.76
CA MET A 8 -11.44 4.97 2.69
C MET A 8 -11.61 5.99 1.56
N VAL A 9 -11.10 5.69 0.36
CA VAL A 9 -11.28 6.56 -0.80
C VAL A 9 -12.71 6.36 -1.33
N PRO A 10 -13.57 7.40 -1.37
CA PRO A 10 -14.94 7.25 -1.85
C PRO A 10 -14.99 6.87 -3.33
N GLY A 11 -15.95 6.04 -3.74
CA GLY A 11 -16.17 5.67 -5.14
C GLY A 11 -15.20 4.61 -5.68
N THR A 12 -14.37 4.02 -4.81
CA THR A 12 -13.39 2.98 -5.19
C THR A 12 -13.83 1.58 -4.78
N GLU A 13 -15.09 1.39 -4.39
CA GLU A 13 -15.64 0.10 -3.94
C GLU A 13 -15.64 -0.94 -5.08
N HIS A 14 -15.57 -0.47 -6.31
CA HIS A 14 -15.44 -1.29 -7.51
C HIS A 14 -13.99 -1.64 -7.85
N ALA A 15 -13.00 -0.93 -7.30
CA ALA A 15 -11.60 -1.11 -7.66
C ALA A 15 -10.97 -2.30 -6.95
N LEU A 16 -11.38 -2.58 -5.72
CA LEU A 16 -10.95 -3.73 -4.93
C LEU A 16 -12.17 -4.34 -4.25
N ARG A 17 -12.51 -5.57 -4.61
CA ARG A 17 -13.66 -6.28 -4.03
C ARG A 17 -13.28 -7.71 -3.69
N MET A 18 -13.73 -8.14 -2.53
CA MET A 18 -13.69 -9.54 -2.11
C MET A 18 -15.12 -9.96 -1.79
N GLN A 19 -15.60 -11.02 -2.44
CA GLN A 19 -16.94 -11.56 -2.23
C GLN A 19 -16.81 -13.00 -1.75
N ALA A 20 -17.20 -13.25 -0.51
CA ALA A 20 -17.33 -14.61 -0.01
C ALA A 20 -18.70 -15.16 -0.45
N THR A 21 -18.68 -16.24 -1.23
CA THR A 21 -19.84 -17.10 -1.49
C THR A 21 -19.69 -18.40 -0.68
N GLY A 22 -20.78 -19.17 -0.50
CA GLY A 22 -20.87 -20.22 0.52
C GLY A 22 -19.68 -21.19 0.65
N SER A 23 -18.97 -21.49 -0.45
CA SER A 23 -17.74 -22.29 -0.44
C SER A 23 -16.53 -21.61 -1.10
N ASN A 24 -16.64 -20.35 -1.53
CA ASN A 24 -15.63 -19.68 -2.35
C ASN A 24 -15.38 -18.24 -1.91
N ILE A 25 -14.21 -17.72 -2.28
CA ILE A 25 -13.86 -16.31 -2.13
C ILE A 25 -13.47 -15.82 -3.52
N ASP A 26 -14.32 -14.95 -4.08
CA ASP A 26 -14.05 -14.27 -5.34
C ASP A 26 -13.33 -12.96 -5.06
N PHE A 27 -12.15 -12.80 -5.65
CA PHE A 27 -11.35 -11.59 -5.52
C PHE A 27 -11.28 -10.86 -6.85
N TYR A 28 -11.69 -9.60 -6.84
CA TYR A 28 -11.61 -8.69 -7.97
C TYR A 28 -10.65 -7.54 -7.64
N LEU A 29 -9.58 -7.46 -8.42
CA LEU A 29 -8.59 -6.39 -8.35
C LEU A 29 -8.56 -5.66 -9.68
N SER A 30 -9.05 -4.42 -9.68
CA SER A 30 -8.99 -3.54 -10.83
C SER A 30 -7.57 -3.04 -11.05
N ILE A 31 -7.19 -2.89 -12.32
CA ILE A 31 -5.95 -2.23 -12.75
C ILE A 31 -5.84 -0.77 -12.29
N GLN A 32 -6.94 -0.17 -11.82
CA GLN A 32 -7.00 1.21 -11.33
C GLN A 32 -6.49 1.35 -9.89
N VAL A 33 -6.36 0.26 -9.13
CA VAL A 33 -5.93 0.29 -7.72
C VAL A 33 -4.60 1.02 -7.49
N PRO A 34 -3.54 0.79 -8.30
CA PRO A 34 -2.30 1.55 -8.17
C PRO A 34 -2.47 3.05 -8.39
N THR A 35 -3.35 3.46 -9.31
CA THR A 35 -3.65 4.87 -9.60
C THR A 35 -4.37 5.51 -8.42
N VAL A 36 -5.42 4.87 -7.91
CA VAL A 36 -6.13 5.32 -6.70
C VAL A 36 -5.18 5.47 -5.52
N LEU A 37 -4.29 4.51 -5.31
CA LEU A 37 -3.29 4.59 -4.24
C LEU A 37 -2.35 5.79 -4.43
N LYS A 38 -1.78 5.94 -5.63
CA LYS A 38 -0.86 7.04 -5.96
C LYS A 38 -1.49 8.40 -5.70
N ASP A 39 -2.75 8.58 -6.07
CA ASP A 39 -3.43 9.87 -5.97
C ASP A 39 -3.79 10.25 -4.52
N ASN A 40 -3.87 9.27 -3.60
CA ASN A 40 -4.33 9.51 -2.23
C ASN A 40 -3.21 9.35 -1.17
N ILE A 41 -2.15 8.59 -1.45
CA ILE A 41 -1.13 8.23 -0.45
C ILE A 41 -0.44 9.45 0.17
N HIS A 42 -0.18 10.50 -0.61
CA HIS A 42 0.46 11.71 -0.11
C HIS A 42 -0.38 12.42 0.95
N GLN A 43 -1.69 12.61 0.69
CA GLN A 43 -2.58 13.25 1.65
C GLN A 43 -2.79 12.38 2.89
N CYS A 44 -2.98 11.07 2.73
CA CYS A 44 -3.12 10.14 3.85
C CYS A 44 -1.90 10.18 4.80
N LEU A 45 -0.69 10.26 4.23
CA LEU A 45 0.53 10.37 5.02
C LEU A 45 0.62 11.74 5.72
N LEU A 46 0.33 12.83 5.01
CA LEU A 46 0.32 14.16 5.64
C LEU A 46 -0.67 14.23 6.80
N ASP A 47 -1.86 13.66 6.67
CA ASP A 47 -2.86 13.62 7.73
C ASP A 47 -2.39 12.79 8.93
N ALA A 48 -1.69 11.68 8.68
CA ALA A 48 -1.08 10.87 9.73
C ALA A 48 0.05 11.60 10.48
N PHE A 49 0.92 12.31 9.76
CA PHE A 49 2.04 13.05 10.36
C PHE A 49 1.58 14.30 11.11
N GLN A 50 0.50 14.94 10.67
CA GLN A 50 -0.14 16.05 11.40
C GLN A 50 -0.57 15.63 12.81
N LEU A 51 -1.09 14.41 12.99
CA LEU A 51 -1.52 13.91 14.31
C LEU A 51 -0.36 13.77 15.32
N VAL A 52 0.88 13.65 14.82
CA VAL A 52 2.08 13.57 15.65
C VAL A 52 2.89 14.88 15.66
N GLY A 53 2.30 15.98 15.17
CA GLY A 53 2.90 17.31 15.19
C GLY A 53 3.95 17.55 14.12
N ASN A 54 4.04 16.70 13.09
CA ASN A 54 4.96 16.88 11.97
C ASN A 54 4.17 17.28 10.72
N THR A 55 4.23 18.56 10.35
CA THR A 55 3.47 19.12 9.22
C THR A 55 4.25 19.14 7.90
N ASN A 56 5.56 18.88 7.93
CA ASN A 56 6.41 18.87 6.74
C ASN A 56 7.48 17.76 6.83
N PRO A 57 7.08 16.47 6.83
CA PRO A 57 8.01 15.35 6.93
C PRO A 57 8.90 15.25 5.69
N ASN A 58 10.18 15.00 5.89
CA ASN A 58 11.08 14.57 4.81
C ASN A 58 10.90 13.06 4.58
N TRP A 59 10.30 12.69 3.45
CA TRP A 59 9.99 11.30 3.09
C TRP A 59 11.22 10.38 3.02
N ASN A 60 12.42 10.93 2.80
CA ASN A 60 13.66 10.18 2.73
C ASN A 60 14.22 9.77 4.10
N ASP A 61 13.74 10.40 5.18
CA ASP A 61 14.19 10.12 6.55
C ASP A 61 13.32 9.05 7.25
N LEU A 62 12.30 8.54 6.54
CA LEU A 62 11.36 7.55 7.03
C LEU A 62 11.73 6.15 6.55
N PHE A 63 11.48 5.14 7.38
CA PHE A 63 11.46 3.76 6.94
C PHE A 63 10.07 3.42 6.39
N TRP A 64 10.02 2.60 5.33
CA TRP A 64 8.77 2.24 4.66
C TRP A 64 8.47 0.76 4.84
N ALA A 65 7.29 0.45 5.37
CA ALA A 65 6.74 -0.90 5.41
C ALA A 65 5.37 -0.88 4.73
N MET A 66 5.31 -1.31 3.47
CA MET A 66 4.06 -1.36 2.70
C MET A 66 3.60 -2.80 2.52
N HIS A 67 2.31 -3.05 2.79
CA HIS A 67 1.67 -4.29 2.40
C HIS A 67 1.39 -4.25 0.90
N LEU A 68 2.12 -5.06 0.15
CA LEU A 68 2.05 -5.06 -1.30
C LEU A 68 1.29 -6.31 -1.73
N GLY A 69 0.02 -6.13 -2.08
CA GLY A 69 -0.86 -7.20 -2.58
C GLY A 69 -0.43 -7.80 -3.94
N GLY A 70 0.75 -7.46 -4.45
CA GLY A 70 1.34 -8.01 -5.68
C GLY A 70 2.54 -7.20 -6.20
N ARG A 71 3.41 -7.86 -6.99
CA ARG A 71 4.64 -7.27 -7.58
C ARG A 71 4.40 -6.00 -8.41
N THR A 72 3.24 -5.86 -9.03
CA THR A 72 2.91 -4.74 -9.93
C THR A 72 2.76 -3.39 -9.21
N ILE A 73 2.46 -3.39 -7.90
CA ILE A 73 2.35 -2.15 -7.11
C ILE A 73 3.74 -1.61 -6.76
N LEU A 74 4.72 -2.49 -6.52
CA LEU A 74 6.14 -2.12 -6.38
C LEU A 74 6.64 -1.42 -7.65
N ASP A 75 6.45 -2.03 -8.82
CA ASP A 75 7.01 -1.48 -10.07
C ASP A 75 6.50 -0.07 -10.39
N ASN A 76 5.25 0.27 -10.03
CA ASN A 76 4.69 1.60 -10.25
C ASN A 76 5.18 2.67 -9.26
N ILE A 77 5.58 2.29 -8.05
CA ILE A 77 6.09 3.21 -7.02
C ILE A 77 7.63 3.35 -7.11
N TYR A 78 8.33 2.26 -7.42
CA TYR A 78 9.79 2.19 -7.39
C TYR A 78 10.49 2.73 -8.65
N ARG A 79 9.81 2.81 -9.80
CA ARG A 79 10.42 3.35 -11.05
C ARG A 79 10.70 4.86 -11.00
N GLY A 80 10.29 5.55 -9.94
CA GLY A 80 10.52 6.97 -9.73
C GLY A 80 11.64 7.33 -8.75
N HIS A 81 11.80 6.62 -7.61
CA HIS A 81 12.46 7.27 -6.45
C HIS A 81 13.14 6.39 -5.37
N ALA A 82 13.61 5.14 -5.60
CA ALA A 82 14.30 4.40 -4.50
C ALA A 82 15.55 3.57 -4.89
N PRO A 83 16.58 3.51 -4.01
CA PRO A 83 17.84 2.78 -4.23
C PRO A 83 17.72 1.25 -4.04
N ALA A 84 18.71 0.52 -4.55
CA ALA A 84 18.72 -0.93 -4.83
C ALA A 84 18.55 -1.90 -3.64
N THR A 85 18.45 -1.42 -2.40
CA THR A 85 18.47 -2.27 -1.18
C THR A 85 17.15 -3.01 -0.91
N THR A 86 16.04 -2.66 -1.56
CA THR A 86 14.73 -3.31 -1.31
C THR A 86 14.49 -4.61 -2.10
N ARG A 87 15.50 -5.10 -2.83
CA ARG A 87 15.38 -6.35 -3.63
C ARG A 87 15.36 -7.65 -2.81
N GLU A 88 15.69 -7.60 -1.52
CA GLU A 88 15.88 -8.80 -0.68
C GLU A 88 14.62 -9.26 0.09
N ALA A 89 13.47 -8.61 -0.09
CA ALA A 89 12.23 -9.03 0.60
C ALA A 89 11.49 -10.21 -0.09
N CYS A 90 12.01 -10.73 -1.20
CA CYS A 90 11.49 -11.92 -1.88
C CYS A 90 12.43 -13.13 -1.66
N VAL A 91 12.45 -13.68 -0.45
CA VAL A 91 12.80 -15.09 -0.25
C VAL A 91 11.52 -15.77 0.21
N GLU A 92 10.91 -16.55 -0.68
CA GLU A 92 9.80 -17.43 -0.31
C GLU A 92 10.27 -18.40 0.79
N PRO A 93 9.47 -18.69 1.83
CA PRO A 93 9.84 -19.73 2.77
C PRO A 93 9.92 -21.07 2.02
N PRO A 94 10.93 -21.92 2.32
CA PRO A 94 11.04 -23.21 1.67
C PRO A 94 9.78 -24.03 1.95
N ARG A 95 9.24 -24.61 0.87
CA ARG A 95 8.10 -25.53 0.91
C ARG A 95 8.48 -26.71 1.80
N ALA A 96 7.74 -26.90 2.90
CA ALA A 96 7.86 -28.13 3.68
C ALA A 96 7.26 -29.27 2.86
N GLU A 97 8.09 -30.25 2.50
CA GLU A 97 7.69 -31.60 2.10
C GLU A 97 7.32 -32.44 3.32
#